data_AF-A0A067CCS2-F1
#
_entry.id   AF-A0A067CCS2-F1
#
_cell.length_a   1.000
_cell.length_b   1.000
_cell.length_c   1.000
_cell.angle_alpha   90.00
_cell.angle_beta   90.00
_cell.angle_gamma   90.00
#
_symmetry.space_group_name_H-M   'P 1'
#
loop_
_entity.id
_entity.type
_entity.pdbx_description
1 polymer ?
#
loop_
_entity_poly.entity_id
_entity_poly.type
_entity_poly.pdbx_seq_one_letter_code
_entity_poly.pdbx_strand_id
1 'polypeptide(L)'
;MLVDAGLTQTLEEAIKASHDLQAAIRAVDKGMIVLAASRFNAPVKVMGLTQWTVGERKIGNPSTLLDRLQVLDTILLQTSAGMASIDTAPSDDQVVACASGGAALFGHCVGFSGPESIEMAVLQPPTTCKLQAPTCSTDIADAWFENAFEAAQFRKAMSVHGRTAVSGAREHDVKSLPASGASIACSTYAYVPMKSFFLDAPAMELAEKALADASDLTTVEAAKYFLCDYGSHVLCGVFHVGGVFSKTVEVEATADVDISTLVSACADPTARDLSINYSSFAYGSNIDTRQSTLSDDKRTPCEITTSIESTGPDAASYTIFQQRLLADRSTWHLIDRPTTRVGVWDLLDAAGLETAANLVRSAWLELVASSRVSTPDVAAAVRSVYVAMWQRNPAFGSDTKDQNIASADEATLAVQQQLRVVAQADGRALVDVTLLALRSDAAFGLTLTADCFRDECLLVASRRLVATDVAVAMLQLGTMYMHVLYAVLAQESVNLDPTLHEALQRAAQLAALEHEANKLTDPSVGGTCRAWTSATCHGA
;
A
#
# COMPACT_ATOMS: atom_id res chain seq x y z
N MET A 1 3.01 -31.61 -7.11
CA MET A 1 3.78 -32.37 -6.11
C MET A 1 4.08 -31.43 -4.97
N LEU A 2 3.43 -31.62 -3.81
CA LEU A 2 3.77 -30.93 -2.57
C LEU A 2 5.21 -31.30 -2.22
N VAL A 3 6.09 -30.31 -2.11
CA VAL A 3 7.46 -30.54 -1.63
C VAL A 3 7.41 -30.43 -0.12
N ASP A 4 7.07 -31.53 0.57
CA ASP A 4 7.43 -31.64 1.97
C ASP A 4 8.96 -31.66 2.03
N ALA A 5 9.56 -30.54 2.45
CA ALA A 5 11.00 -30.38 2.57
C ALA A 5 11.60 -31.18 3.75
N GLY A 6 10.89 -32.21 4.23
CA GLY A 6 11.25 -33.03 5.39
C GLY A 6 10.78 -32.46 6.71
N LEU A 7 9.87 -31.48 6.72
CA LEU A 7 9.37 -30.86 7.95
C LEU A 7 8.55 -31.88 8.76
N THR A 8 7.69 -32.66 8.10
CA THR A 8 6.85 -33.67 8.78
C THR A 8 7.72 -34.67 9.53
N GLN A 9 8.74 -35.22 8.86
CA GLN A 9 9.69 -36.14 9.49
C GLN A 9 10.46 -35.47 10.63
N THR A 10 10.92 -34.23 10.44
CA THR A 10 11.65 -33.49 11.48
C THR A 10 10.78 -33.25 12.72
N LEU A 11 9.49 -32.95 12.53
CA LEU A 11 8.51 -32.79 13.62
C LEU A 11 8.30 -34.10 14.38
N GLU A 12 8.11 -35.22 13.68
CA GLU A 12 7.96 -36.55 14.29
C GLU A 12 9.20 -36.94 15.11
N GLU A 13 10.39 -36.72 14.55
CA GLU A 13 11.67 -36.97 15.23
C GLU A 13 11.82 -36.08 16.48
N ALA A 14 11.44 -34.80 16.40
CA ALA A 14 11.50 -33.87 17.52
C ALA A 14 10.55 -34.26 18.65
N ILE A 15 9.30 -34.61 18.34
CA ILE A 15 8.29 -35.04 19.33
C ILE A 15 8.76 -36.31 20.04
N LYS A 16 9.24 -37.30 19.27
CA LYS A 16 9.78 -38.53 19.84
C LYS A 16 10.99 -38.26 20.75
N ALA A 17 11.94 -37.45 20.28
CA ALA A 17 13.13 -37.12 21.06
C ALA A 17 12.81 -36.29 22.32
N SER A 18 11.76 -35.45 22.27
CA SER A 18 11.24 -34.74 23.44
C SER A 18 10.70 -35.72 24.48
N HIS A 19 9.87 -36.69 24.09
CA HIS A 19 9.35 -37.71 25.00
C HIS A 19 10.47 -38.56 25.64
N ASP A 20 11.48 -38.96 24.86
CA ASP A 20 12.65 -39.69 25.36
C ASP A 20 13.43 -38.86 26.39
N LEU A 21 13.62 -37.56 26.14
CA LEU A 21 14.26 -36.64 27.08
C LEU A 21 13.46 -36.48 28.37
N GLN A 22 12.13 -36.31 28.27
CA GLN A 22 11.27 -36.24 29.45
C GLN A 22 11.31 -37.54 30.27
N ALA A 23 11.34 -38.71 29.61
CA ALA A 23 11.48 -39.99 30.30
C ALA A 23 12.82 -40.09 31.04
N ALA A 24 13.92 -39.68 30.41
CA ALA A 24 15.25 -39.65 31.04
C ALA A 24 15.30 -38.69 32.25
N ILE A 25 14.67 -37.52 32.14
CA ILE A 25 14.54 -36.55 33.25
C ILE A 25 13.77 -37.16 34.42
N ARG A 26 12.61 -37.80 34.16
CA ARG A 26 11.80 -38.46 35.20
C ARG A 26 12.52 -39.64 35.86
N ALA A 27 13.38 -40.33 35.11
CA ALA A 27 14.21 -41.43 35.62
C ALA A 27 15.44 -40.95 36.42
N VAL A 28 15.76 -39.65 36.39
CA VAL A 28 16.91 -39.03 37.08
C VAL A 28 18.27 -39.62 36.65
N ASP A 29 18.35 -40.20 35.45
CA ASP A 29 19.58 -40.75 34.90
C ASP A 29 20.37 -39.67 34.15
N LYS A 30 21.40 -39.13 34.79
CA LYS A 30 22.23 -38.05 34.23
C LYS A 30 22.90 -38.42 32.90
N GLY A 31 23.33 -39.67 32.73
CA GLY A 31 23.98 -40.12 31.49
C GLY A 31 22.97 -40.18 30.34
N MET A 32 21.78 -40.70 30.63
CA MET A 32 20.70 -40.76 29.65
C MET A 32 20.12 -39.38 29.33
N ILE A 33 20.06 -38.45 30.28
CA ILE A 33 19.60 -37.08 30.04
C ILE A 33 20.51 -36.37 29.01
N VAL A 34 21.83 -36.49 29.15
CA VAL A 34 22.78 -35.87 28.20
C VAL A 34 22.64 -36.48 26.80
N LEU A 35 22.52 -37.80 26.71
CA LEU A 35 22.33 -38.48 25.43
C LEU A 35 20.99 -38.11 24.77
N ALA A 36 19.90 -38.11 25.53
CA ALA A 36 18.57 -37.73 25.04
C ALA A 36 18.52 -36.26 24.63
N ALA A 37 19.15 -35.36 25.39
CA ALA A 37 19.27 -33.95 25.04
C ALA A 37 20.03 -33.75 23.73
N SER A 38 21.10 -34.50 23.48
CA SER A 38 21.84 -34.45 22.21
C SER A 38 20.97 -34.88 21.03
N ARG A 39 20.17 -35.95 21.19
CA ARG A 39 19.21 -36.41 20.17
C ARG A 39 18.11 -35.41 19.91
N PHE A 40 17.55 -34.81 20.96
CA PHE A 40 16.53 -33.76 20.87
C PHE A 40 17.05 -32.49 20.19
N ASN A 41 18.30 -32.09 20.47
CA ASN A 41 18.88 -30.89 19.90
C ASN A 41 19.06 -30.93 18.37
N ALA A 42 19.18 -32.13 17.78
CA ALA A 42 19.37 -32.27 16.34
C ALA A 42 18.17 -31.75 15.52
N PRO A 43 16.94 -32.28 15.67
CA PRO A 43 15.78 -31.77 14.92
C PRO A 43 15.36 -30.36 15.36
N VAL A 44 15.56 -29.98 16.63
CA VAL A 44 15.28 -28.62 17.14
C VAL A 44 16.12 -27.56 16.41
N LYS A 45 17.39 -27.85 16.12
CA LYS A 45 18.25 -26.96 15.33
C LYS A 45 17.82 -26.88 13.87
N VAL A 46 17.41 -28.00 13.27
CA VAL A 46 16.90 -28.03 11.90
C VAL A 46 15.63 -27.17 11.77
N MET A 47 14.76 -27.18 12.78
CA MET A 47 13.59 -26.32 12.84
C MET A 47 13.86 -24.87 13.25
N GLY A 48 15.12 -24.47 13.45
CA GLY A 48 15.47 -23.09 13.81
C GLY A 48 14.94 -22.66 15.19
N LEU A 49 14.66 -23.59 16.10
CA LEU A 49 14.21 -23.31 17.47
C LEU A 49 15.43 -23.13 18.39
N THR A 50 16.22 -22.10 18.10
CA THR A 50 17.54 -21.84 18.69
C THR A 50 17.50 -21.80 20.21
N GLN A 51 16.54 -21.07 20.78
CA GLN A 51 16.38 -20.99 22.23
C GLN A 51 15.98 -22.31 22.88
N TRP A 52 15.50 -23.31 22.15
CA TRP A 52 15.07 -24.60 22.69
C TRP A 52 16.20 -25.63 22.79
N THR A 53 17.39 -25.32 22.26
CA THR A 53 18.57 -26.18 22.40
C THR A 53 18.90 -26.41 23.88
N VAL A 54 18.96 -27.68 24.29
CA VAL A 54 19.22 -28.13 25.65
C VAL A 54 20.72 -28.23 25.90
N GLY A 55 21.25 -27.27 26.66
CA GLY A 55 22.63 -27.28 27.16
C GLY A 55 22.71 -27.54 28.67
N GLU A 56 23.93 -27.51 29.21
CA GLU A 56 24.22 -27.82 30.62
C GLU A 56 23.37 -27.00 31.61
N ARG A 57 23.16 -25.70 31.33
CA ARG A 57 22.36 -24.82 32.20
C ARG A 57 20.92 -25.33 32.36
N LYS A 58 20.30 -25.82 31.29
CA LYS A 58 18.92 -26.33 31.32
C LYS A 58 18.83 -27.72 31.94
N ILE A 59 19.83 -28.55 31.68
CA ILE A 59 19.96 -29.87 32.34
C ILE A 59 20.11 -29.69 33.86
N GLY A 60 20.79 -28.64 34.29
CA GLY A 60 20.91 -28.26 35.71
C GLY A 60 19.59 -27.88 36.39
N ASN A 61 18.51 -27.65 35.63
CA ASN A 61 17.17 -27.37 36.14
C ASN A 61 16.12 -28.30 35.49
N PRO A 62 16.07 -29.59 35.90
CA PRO A 62 15.25 -30.60 35.23
C PRO A 62 13.75 -30.37 35.36
N SER A 63 13.26 -29.77 36.45
CA SER A 63 11.83 -29.47 36.61
C SER A 63 11.36 -28.42 35.61
N THR A 64 12.06 -27.28 35.53
CA THR A 64 11.75 -26.24 34.54
C THR A 64 11.90 -26.75 33.10
N LEU A 65 12.88 -27.62 32.85
CA LEU A 65 13.05 -28.26 31.55
C LEU A 65 11.85 -29.16 31.21
N LEU A 66 11.40 -29.98 32.17
CA LEU A 66 10.24 -30.87 31.97
C LEU A 66 8.96 -30.07 31.67
N ASP A 67 8.68 -29.03 32.43
CA ASP A 67 7.48 -28.19 32.24
C ASP A 67 7.48 -27.52 30.87
N ARG A 68 8.63 -26.99 30.44
CA ARG A 68 8.75 -26.29 29.15
C ARG A 68 8.71 -27.27 27.97
N LEU A 69 9.22 -28.49 28.11
CA LEU A 69 9.13 -29.50 27.04
C LEU A 69 7.67 -29.87 26.73
N GLN A 70 6.79 -29.93 27.73
CA GLN A 70 5.35 -30.16 27.51
C GLN A 70 4.70 -29.05 26.70
N VAL A 71 5.12 -27.81 26.96
CA VAL A 71 4.70 -26.64 26.19
C VAL A 71 5.13 -26.83 24.74
N LEU A 72 6.42 -27.09 24.48
CA LEU A 72 6.93 -27.30 23.13
C LEU A 72 6.23 -28.45 22.40
N ASP A 73 5.98 -29.57 23.06
CA ASP A 73 5.28 -30.71 22.45
C ASP A 73 3.91 -30.29 21.91
N THR A 74 3.18 -29.46 22.66
CA THR A 74 1.89 -28.93 22.21
C THR A 74 2.05 -28.14 20.90
N ILE A 75 3.09 -27.30 20.81
CA ILE A 75 3.40 -26.50 19.62
C ILE A 75 3.76 -27.39 18.42
N LEU A 76 4.62 -28.39 18.64
CA LEU A 76 5.07 -29.30 17.60
C LEU A 76 3.92 -30.18 17.09
N LEU A 77 3.05 -30.65 17.99
CA LEU A 77 1.86 -31.44 17.64
C LEU A 77 0.85 -30.61 16.84
N GLN A 78 0.60 -29.36 17.24
CA GLN A 78 -0.27 -28.43 16.49
C GLN A 78 0.30 -28.16 15.08
N THR A 79 1.61 -27.92 14.99
CA THR A 79 2.30 -27.72 13.70
C THR A 79 2.18 -28.96 12.82
N SER A 80 2.39 -30.16 13.38
CA SER A 80 2.26 -31.43 12.67
C SER A 80 0.83 -31.67 12.16
N ALA A 81 -0.18 -31.42 13.00
CA ALA A 81 -1.59 -31.53 12.61
C ALA A 81 -1.94 -30.58 11.45
N GLY A 82 -1.44 -29.34 11.49
CA GLY A 82 -1.63 -28.37 10.41
C GLY A 82 -0.94 -28.75 9.10
N MET A 83 0.18 -29.48 9.15
CA MET A 83 0.83 -30.03 7.95
C MET A 83 0.04 -31.20 7.35
N ALA A 84 -0.62 -32.01 8.18
CA ALA A 84 -1.45 -33.12 7.73
C ALA A 84 -2.77 -32.67 7.08
N SER A 85 -3.23 -31.45 7.36
CA SER A 85 -4.48 -30.87 6.83
C SER A 85 -4.29 -30.06 5.54
N ILE A 86 -3.11 -30.09 4.91
CA ILE A 86 -2.89 -29.34 3.66
C ILE A 86 -3.72 -29.96 2.54
N ASP A 87 -4.72 -29.20 2.09
CA ASP A 87 -5.62 -29.57 1.01
C ASP A 87 -4.94 -29.54 -0.37
N THR A 88 -5.73 -29.81 -1.42
CA THR A 88 -5.27 -29.68 -2.80
C THR A 88 -4.78 -28.25 -3.04
N ALA A 89 -3.50 -28.09 -3.41
CA ALA A 89 -2.88 -26.79 -3.57
C ALA A 89 -3.67 -25.91 -4.58
N PRO A 90 -3.98 -24.64 -4.23
CA PRO A 90 -4.71 -23.75 -5.12
C PRO A 90 -3.94 -23.53 -6.43
N SER A 91 -4.71 -23.39 -7.51
CA SER A 91 -4.22 -22.89 -8.79
C SER A 91 -3.71 -21.46 -8.66
N ASP A 92 -2.90 -21.01 -9.62
CA ASP A 92 -2.34 -19.66 -9.63
C ASP A 92 -3.44 -18.58 -9.61
N ASP A 93 -4.56 -18.80 -10.32
CA ASP A 93 -5.72 -17.90 -10.33
C ASP A 93 -6.42 -17.84 -8.97
N GLN A 94 -6.58 -18.99 -8.31
CA GLN A 94 -7.14 -19.05 -6.95
C GLN A 94 -6.24 -18.36 -5.92
N VAL A 95 -4.92 -18.46 -6.06
CA VAL A 95 -3.99 -17.70 -5.21
C VAL A 95 -4.23 -16.20 -5.38
N VAL A 96 -4.34 -15.70 -6.61
CA VAL A 96 -4.59 -14.27 -6.84
C VAL A 96 -5.96 -13.84 -6.31
N ALA A 97 -7.00 -14.67 -6.51
CA ALA A 97 -8.35 -14.39 -6.06
C ALA A 97 -8.50 -14.39 -4.53
N CYS A 98 -7.75 -15.25 -3.83
CA CYS A 98 -7.92 -15.47 -2.40
C CYS A 98 -6.86 -14.77 -1.54
N ALA A 99 -5.66 -14.47 -2.07
CA ALA A 99 -4.58 -13.87 -1.30
C ALA A 99 -5.02 -12.56 -0.65
N SER A 100 -4.89 -12.49 0.68
CA SER A 100 -5.37 -11.36 1.50
C SER A 100 -6.83 -10.98 1.22
N GLY A 101 -7.72 -11.96 1.03
CA GLY A 101 -9.14 -11.74 0.77
C GLY A 101 -9.44 -11.17 -0.61
N GLY A 102 -8.51 -11.31 -1.56
CA GLY A 102 -8.64 -10.77 -2.91
C GLY A 102 -8.31 -9.29 -3.00
N ALA A 103 -7.53 -8.73 -2.06
CA ALA A 103 -7.26 -7.28 -1.97
C ALA A 103 -6.71 -6.63 -3.26
N ALA A 104 -6.11 -7.40 -4.17
CA ALA A 104 -5.69 -6.90 -5.49
C ALA A 104 -6.87 -6.57 -6.44
N LEU A 105 -8.08 -7.05 -6.12
CA LEU A 105 -9.29 -6.90 -6.93
C LEU A 105 -10.20 -5.75 -6.45
N PHE A 106 -9.89 -5.17 -5.29
CA PHE A 106 -10.65 -4.07 -4.70
C PHE A 106 -10.03 -2.73 -5.10
N GLY A 107 -10.87 -1.72 -5.28
CA GLY A 107 -10.41 -0.36 -5.48
C GLY A 107 -10.03 0.33 -4.17
N HIS A 108 -9.51 1.54 -4.31
CA HIS A 108 -9.13 2.43 -3.23
C HIS A 108 -9.65 3.84 -3.50
N CYS A 109 -10.08 4.53 -2.44
CA CYS A 109 -10.43 5.95 -2.51
C CYS A 109 -9.16 6.81 -2.50
N VAL A 110 -8.93 7.57 -3.56
CA VAL A 110 -7.79 8.50 -3.68
C VAL A 110 -8.29 9.93 -3.63
N GLY A 111 -7.81 10.72 -2.66
CA GLY A 111 -8.06 12.17 -2.58
C GLY A 111 -9.35 12.60 -1.87
N PHE A 112 -10.16 11.66 -1.41
CA PHE A 112 -11.37 11.95 -0.63
C PHE A 112 -11.56 10.93 0.49
N SER A 113 -12.32 11.31 1.52
CA SER A 113 -12.69 10.41 2.61
C SER A 113 -13.81 9.47 2.16
N GLY A 114 -13.43 8.27 1.75
CA GLY A 114 -14.35 7.16 1.51
C GLY A 114 -14.68 6.38 2.80
N PRO A 115 -15.37 5.23 2.69
CA PRO A 115 -15.53 4.31 3.81
C PRO A 115 -14.17 3.76 4.28
N GLU A 116 -14.11 3.25 5.52
CA GLU A 116 -12.87 2.68 6.09
C GLU A 116 -12.36 1.47 5.30
N SER A 117 -13.27 0.72 4.67
CA SER A 117 -12.97 -0.41 3.80
C SER A 117 -13.92 -0.44 2.61
N ILE A 118 -13.37 -0.75 1.43
CA ILE A 118 -14.14 -1.05 0.23
C ILE A 118 -14.59 -2.51 0.33
N GLU A 119 -15.91 -2.73 0.30
CA GLU A 119 -16.50 -4.05 0.51
C GLU A 119 -16.78 -4.79 -0.81
N MET A 120 -16.74 -4.09 -1.95
CA MET A 120 -17.01 -4.68 -3.25
C MET A 120 -15.80 -4.68 -4.17
N ALA A 121 -15.49 -5.87 -4.71
CA ALA A 121 -14.44 -6.02 -5.72
C ALA A 121 -14.88 -5.31 -7.01
N VAL A 122 -13.99 -4.48 -7.55
CA VAL A 122 -14.23 -3.76 -8.80
C VAL A 122 -13.69 -4.55 -10.00
N LEU A 123 -12.67 -5.38 -9.79
CA LEU A 123 -12.10 -6.27 -10.79
C LEU A 123 -12.60 -7.69 -10.60
N GLN A 124 -12.74 -8.43 -11.71
CA GLN A 124 -12.85 -9.87 -11.63
C GLN A 124 -11.47 -10.52 -11.42
N PRO A 125 -11.41 -11.69 -10.77
CA PRO A 125 -10.18 -12.47 -10.74
C PRO A 125 -9.68 -12.74 -12.17
N PRO A 126 -8.38 -12.61 -12.44
CA PRO A 126 -7.83 -12.95 -13.75
C PRO A 126 -8.13 -14.42 -14.09
N THR A 127 -8.58 -14.68 -15.33
CA THR A 127 -8.89 -16.03 -15.80
C THR A 127 -7.66 -16.81 -16.27
N THR A 128 -6.54 -16.12 -16.51
CA THR A 128 -5.27 -16.70 -16.96
C THR A 128 -4.06 -15.98 -16.34
N CYS A 129 -3.87 -16.14 -15.03
CA CYS A 129 -2.68 -15.67 -14.34
C CYS A 129 -1.60 -16.76 -14.29
N LYS A 130 -0.35 -16.36 -14.51
CA LYS A 130 0.81 -17.22 -14.28
C LYS A 130 1.69 -16.56 -13.23
N LEU A 131 1.84 -17.23 -12.09
CA LEU A 131 2.72 -16.76 -11.03
C LEU A 131 4.18 -16.89 -11.46
N GLN A 132 4.87 -15.76 -11.51
CA GLN A 132 6.27 -15.65 -11.90
C GLN A 132 7.19 -15.71 -10.68
N ALA A 133 8.48 -15.95 -10.93
CA ALA A 133 9.48 -15.83 -9.88
C ALA A 133 9.45 -14.41 -9.28
N PRO A 134 9.61 -14.28 -7.95
CA PRO A 134 9.51 -12.97 -7.30
C PRO A 134 10.59 -12.02 -7.83
N THR A 135 10.23 -10.76 -8.03
CA THR A 135 11.18 -9.72 -8.48
C THR A 135 11.96 -9.09 -7.32
N CYS A 136 11.62 -9.43 -6.07
CA CYS A 136 12.34 -9.04 -4.87
C CYS A 136 12.87 -10.27 -4.14
N SER A 137 13.97 -10.11 -3.41
CA SER A 137 14.57 -11.19 -2.63
C SER A 137 13.91 -11.32 -1.26
N THR A 138 14.05 -12.51 -0.66
CA THR A 138 13.87 -12.67 0.78
C THR A 138 14.81 -11.75 1.53
N ASP A 139 14.31 -11.15 2.61
CA ASP A 139 15.09 -10.23 3.42
C ASP A 139 14.71 -10.36 4.90
N ILE A 140 15.66 -10.07 5.78
CA ILE A 140 15.46 -10.00 7.23
C ILE A 140 15.96 -8.64 7.69
N ALA A 141 15.07 -7.86 8.27
CA ALA A 141 15.37 -6.50 8.71
C ALA A 141 14.89 -6.26 10.14
N ASP A 142 15.47 -5.24 10.76
CA ASP A 142 15.06 -4.73 12.06
C ASP A 142 14.44 -3.35 11.87
N ALA A 143 13.31 -3.11 12.53
CA ALA A 143 12.69 -1.80 12.65
C ALA A 143 12.54 -1.41 14.11
N TRP A 144 12.93 -0.18 14.44
CA TRP A 144 12.88 0.37 15.79
C TRP A 144 11.73 1.36 15.93
N PHE A 145 11.13 1.38 17.12
CA PHE A 145 9.95 2.19 17.46
C PHE A 145 10.04 2.66 18.91
N GLU A 146 9.35 3.74 19.25
CA GLU A 146 9.34 4.26 20.61
C GLU A 146 8.59 3.35 21.59
N ASN A 147 7.69 2.48 21.10
CA ASN A 147 6.88 1.58 21.91
C ASN A 147 6.22 0.48 21.04
N ALA A 148 5.58 -0.52 21.67
CA ALA A 148 4.92 -1.59 20.93
C ALA A 148 3.70 -1.15 20.11
N PHE A 149 3.04 -0.04 20.48
CA PHE A 149 1.89 0.46 19.73
C PHE A 149 2.30 0.93 18.33
N GLU A 150 3.40 1.66 18.21
CA GLU A 150 3.98 2.05 16.93
C GLU A 150 4.43 0.84 16.11
N ALA A 151 5.08 -0.14 16.76
CA ALA A 151 5.47 -1.38 16.10
C ALA A 151 4.24 -2.14 15.54
N ALA A 152 3.13 -2.18 16.29
CA ALA A 152 1.88 -2.78 15.83
C ALA A 152 1.26 -2.00 14.66
N GLN A 153 1.31 -0.66 14.69
CA GLN A 153 0.86 0.16 13.57
C GLN A 153 1.70 -0.05 12.31
N PHE A 154 3.01 -0.22 12.45
CA PHE A 154 3.91 -0.55 11.35
C PHE A 154 3.53 -1.89 10.71
N ARG A 155 3.34 -2.94 11.51
CA ARG A 155 2.91 -4.26 11.01
C ARG A 155 1.55 -4.21 10.33
N LYS A 156 0.58 -3.51 10.92
CA LYS A 156 -0.74 -3.29 10.32
C LYS A 156 -0.61 -2.57 8.97
N ALA A 157 0.21 -1.51 8.90
CA ALA A 157 0.44 -0.79 7.66
C ALA A 157 1.13 -1.68 6.60
N MET A 158 2.11 -2.50 6.99
CA MET A 158 2.79 -3.42 6.08
C MET A 158 1.83 -4.46 5.49
N SER A 159 0.92 -5.00 6.30
CA SER A 159 -0.13 -5.92 5.83
C SER A 159 -1.08 -5.25 4.83
N VAL A 160 -1.49 -4.01 5.11
CA VAL A 160 -2.48 -3.27 4.29
C VAL A 160 -1.88 -2.67 3.01
N HIS A 161 -0.66 -2.13 3.07
CA HIS A 161 -0.06 -1.37 1.98
C HIS A 161 1.12 -2.07 1.30
N GLY A 162 1.68 -3.10 1.93
CA GLY A 162 2.87 -3.79 1.45
C GLY A 162 4.15 -3.21 2.04
N ARG A 163 5.24 -3.96 1.93
CA ARG A 163 6.54 -3.55 2.45
C ARG A 163 7.05 -2.26 1.80
N THR A 164 6.99 -2.15 0.47
CA THR A 164 7.61 -1.04 -0.27
C THR A 164 6.97 0.31 0.08
N ALA A 165 5.68 0.32 0.43
CA ALA A 165 4.98 1.54 0.81
C ALA A 165 5.29 2.01 2.24
N VAL A 166 5.82 1.13 3.11
CA VAL A 166 5.94 1.40 4.56
C VAL A 166 7.40 1.53 5.01
N SER A 167 8.31 0.79 4.38
CA SER A 167 9.74 0.84 4.72
C SER A 167 10.30 2.26 4.51
N GLY A 168 11.10 2.74 5.46
CA GLY A 168 11.65 4.09 5.49
C GLY A 168 10.69 5.22 5.91
N ALA A 169 9.36 5.04 5.83
CA ALA A 169 8.40 6.07 6.24
C ALA A 169 8.01 6.00 7.72
N ARG A 170 8.06 4.79 8.30
CA ARG A 170 7.64 4.50 9.69
C ARG A 170 8.72 3.82 10.52
N GLU A 171 9.85 3.48 9.93
CA GLU A 171 10.97 2.86 10.61
C GLU A 171 11.87 3.97 11.17
N HIS A 172 12.21 3.90 12.46
CA HIS A 172 13.23 4.77 13.02
C HIS A 172 14.61 4.15 12.82
N ASP A 173 15.58 4.94 12.33
CA ASP A 173 16.98 4.66 12.64
C ASP A 173 17.11 4.78 14.16
N VAL A 174 17.91 3.91 14.79
CA VAL A 174 18.26 4.04 16.21
C VAL A 174 18.72 5.46 16.55
N LYS A 175 19.38 6.14 15.59
CA LYS A 175 19.82 7.54 15.72
C LYS A 175 18.69 8.58 15.72
N SER A 176 17.50 8.20 15.25
CA SER A 176 16.32 9.07 15.19
C SER A 176 15.38 8.91 16.39
N LEU A 177 15.67 7.96 17.28
CA LEU A 177 14.95 7.79 18.53
C LEU A 177 15.25 8.94 19.52
N PRO A 178 14.33 9.24 20.45
CA PRO A 178 14.56 10.25 21.49
C PRO A 178 15.76 9.87 22.37
N ALA A 179 16.43 10.87 22.96
CA ALA A 179 17.61 10.63 23.80
C ALA A 179 17.30 9.84 25.09
N SER A 180 16.06 9.90 25.57
CA SER A 180 15.59 9.18 26.76
C SER A 180 14.13 8.76 26.58
N GLY A 181 13.73 7.69 27.26
CA GLY A 181 12.34 7.24 27.31
C GLY A 181 12.15 6.13 28.34
N ALA A 182 10.89 5.73 28.54
CA ALA A 182 10.51 4.61 29.38
C ALA A 182 10.20 3.33 28.58
N SER A 183 10.04 3.41 27.26
CA SER A 183 9.77 2.25 26.41
C SER A 183 10.59 2.29 25.13
N ILE A 184 10.81 1.11 24.56
CA ILE A 184 11.28 0.93 23.18
C ILE A 184 10.75 -0.39 22.66
N ALA A 185 10.47 -0.46 21.36
CA ALA A 185 10.22 -1.72 20.68
C ALA A 185 11.14 -1.91 19.48
N CYS A 186 11.58 -3.14 19.28
CA CYS A 186 12.22 -3.60 18.06
C CYS A 186 11.41 -4.71 17.43
N SER A 187 11.02 -4.54 16.17
CA SER A 187 10.47 -5.62 15.35
C SER A 187 11.53 -6.15 14.39
N THR A 188 11.99 -7.37 14.61
CA THR A 188 12.75 -8.13 13.61
C THR A 188 11.76 -8.87 12.72
N TYR A 189 11.83 -8.71 11.41
CA TYR A 189 10.90 -9.34 10.49
C TYR A 189 11.60 -9.94 9.28
N ALA A 190 11.11 -11.10 8.85
CA ALA A 190 11.47 -11.76 7.62
C ALA A 190 10.38 -11.57 6.57
N TYR A 191 10.76 -10.99 5.45
CA TYR A 191 9.92 -10.80 4.27
C TYR A 191 10.23 -11.92 3.26
N VAL A 192 9.25 -12.80 2.98
CA VAL A 192 9.45 -14.02 2.17
C VAL A 192 8.55 -14.00 0.94
N PRO A 193 9.00 -13.41 -0.18
CA PRO A 193 8.26 -13.45 -1.42
C PRO A 193 8.39 -14.83 -2.08
N MET A 194 7.25 -15.43 -2.42
CA MET A 194 7.19 -16.74 -3.04
C MET A 194 7.05 -16.63 -4.55
N LYS A 195 6.18 -15.72 -4.98
CA LYS A 195 5.87 -15.45 -6.37
C LYS A 195 5.45 -14.00 -6.57
N SER A 196 5.41 -13.58 -7.82
CA SER A 196 4.80 -12.32 -8.22
C SER A 196 3.83 -12.54 -9.38
N PHE A 197 2.89 -11.60 -9.52
CA PHE A 197 2.06 -11.50 -10.71
C PHE A 197 1.95 -10.04 -11.12
N PHE A 198 1.62 -9.82 -12.39
CA PHE A 198 1.46 -8.50 -12.96
C PHE A 198 0.00 -8.32 -13.36
N LEU A 199 -0.64 -7.27 -12.84
CA LEU A 199 -1.92 -6.82 -13.36
C LEU A 199 -1.65 -5.63 -14.27
N ASP A 200 -1.88 -5.84 -15.56
CA ASP A 200 -1.79 -4.80 -16.57
C ASP A 200 -3.14 -4.14 -16.76
N ALA A 201 -3.18 -2.81 -16.90
CA ALA A 201 -4.42 -2.06 -17.04
C ALA A 201 -5.32 -2.56 -18.20
N PRO A 202 -4.78 -2.86 -19.40
CA PRO A 202 -5.57 -3.38 -20.52
C PRO A 202 -6.09 -4.80 -20.32
N ALA A 203 -5.52 -5.55 -19.38
CA ALA A 203 -5.92 -6.93 -19.05
C ALA A 203 -6.84 -6.99 -17.83
N MET A 204 -7.09 -5.86 -17.16
CA MET A 204 -8.02 -5.77 -16.05
C MET A 204 -9.45 -5.77 -16.58
N GLU A 205 -10.23 -6.73 -16.13
CA GLU A 205 -11.64 -6.83 -16.46
C GLU A 205 -12.47 -6.48 -15.22
N LEU A 206 -13.53 -5.69 -15.41
CA LEU A 206 -14.42 -5.30 -14.32
C LEU A 206 -15.27 -6.49 -13.86
N ALA A 207 -15.57 -6.55 -12.56
CA ALA A 207 -16.48 -7.54 -12.02
C ALA A 207 -17.89 -7.37 -12.60
N GLU A 208 -18.62 -8.48 -12.83
CA GLU A 208 -19.98 -8.46 -13.40
C GLU A 208 -20.92 -7.50 -12.65
N LYS A 209 -20.81 -7.47 -11.32
CA LYS A 209 -21.60 -6.56 -10.47
C LYS A 209 -21.21 -5.10 -10.68
N ALA A 210 -19.91 -4.79 -10.74
CA ALA A 210 -19.44 -3.43 -11.00
C ALA A 210 -19.89 -2.94 -12.38
N LEU A 211 -19.90 -3.81 -13.40
CA LEU A 211 -20.43 -3.51 -14.73
C LEU A 211 -21.94 -3.24 -14.71
N ALA A 212 -22.71 -4.06 -14.01
CA ALA A 212 -24.16 -3.87 -13.86
C ALA A 212 -24.47 -2.54 -13.17
N ASP A 213 -23.86 -2.28 -12.02
CA ASP A 213 -24.07 -1.05 -11.25
C ASP A 213 -23.62 0.19 -12.03
N ALA A 214 -22.52 0.10 -12.79
CA ALA A 214 -22.04 1.19 -13.63
C ALA A 214 -22.97 1.47 -14.82
N SER A 215 -23.63 0.45 -15.37
CA SER A 215 -24.56 0.60 -16.49
C SER A 215 -25.83 1.37 -16.10
N ASP A 216 -26.19 1.34 -14.81
CA ASP A 216 -27.34 2.05 -14.26
C ASP A 216 -27.03 3.50 -13.84
N LEU A 217 -25.78 3.95 -13.99
CA LEU A 217 -25.39 5.31 -13.62
C LEU A 217 -25.97 6.36 -14.58
N THR A 218 -26.79 7.24 -14.02
CA THR A 218 -27.45 8.33 -14.76
C THR A 218 -27.11 9.72 -14.23
N THR A 219 -26.55 9.83 -13.02
CA THR A 219 -26.23 11.11 -12.37
C THR A 219 -24.87 11.10 -11.69
N VAL A 220 -24.33 12.29 -11.42
CA VAL A 220 -23.06 12.47 -10.67
C VAL A 220 -23.23 11.99 -9.23
N GLU A 221 -24.40 12.20 -8.62
CA GLU A 221 -24.70 11.71 -7.27
C GLU A 221 -24.67 10.18 -7.20
N ALA A 222 -25.26 9.49 -8.16
CA ALA A 222 -25.19 8.02 -8.24
C ALA A 222 -23.73 7.55 -8.39
N ALA A 223 -22.95 8.25 -9.20
CA ALA A 223 -21.53 7.95 -9.39
C ALA A 223 -20.69 8.19 -8.11
N LYS A 224 -21.07 9.12 -7.24
CA LYS A 224 -20.43 9.28 -5.91
C LYS A 224 -20.66 8.06 -5.03
N TYR A 225 -21.86 7.48 -5.03
CA TYR A 225 -22.13 6.23 -4.30
C TYR A 225 -21.33 5.06 -4.88
N PHE A 226 -21.25 4.95 -6.21
CA PHE A 226 -20.41 3.95 -6.87
C PHE A 226 -18.94 4.04 -6.43
N LEU A 227 -18.39 5.26 -6.29
CA LEU A 227 -17.02 5.47 -5.81
C LEU A 227 -16.81 5.09 -4.34
N CYS A 228 -17.85 5.21 -3.49
CA CYS A 228 -17.80 4.72 -2.11
C CYS A 228 -17.80 3.18 -2.07
N ASP A 229 -18.56 2.57 -2.97
CA ASP A 229 -18.78 1.12 -3.02
C ASP A 229 -17.59 0.35 -3.60
N TYR A 230 -16.96 0.89 -4.64
CA TYR A 230 -15.91 0.21 -5.43
C TYR A 230 -14.53 0.88 -5.33
N GLY A 231 -14.44 2.11 -4.80
CA GLY A 231 -13.24 2.93 -4.83
C GLY A 231 -13.07 3.71 -6.13
N SER A 232 -12.09 4.63 -6.17
CA SER A 232 -11.82 5.45 -7.35
C SER A 232 -10.68 4.96 -8.23
N HIS A 233 -9.75 4.18 -7.66
CA HIS A 233 -8.59 3.66 -8.38
C HIS A 233 -8.34 2.21 -8.02
N VAL A 234 -7.74 1.48 -8.96
CA VAL A 234 -7.16 0.15 -8.71
C VAL A 234 -5.65 0.22 -8.82
N LEU A 235 -4.96 -0.66 -8.10
CA LEU A 235 -3.51 -0.82 -8.22
C LEU A 235 -3.16 -1.61 -9.48
N CYS A 236 -2.19 -1.12 -10.24
CA CYS A 236 -1.72 -1.71 -11.49
C CYS A 236 -0.21 -1.91 -11.40
N GLY A 237 0.29 -3.05 -11.85
CA GLY A 237 1.72 -3.38 -11.79
C GLY A 237 2.03 -4.72 -11.15
N VAL A 238 3.23 -4.84 -10.59
CA VAL A 238 3.74 -6.08 -9.97
C VAL A 238 3.27 -6.18 -8.52
N PHE A 239 2.58 -7.26 -8.20
CA PHE A 239 2.23 -7.67 -6.84
C PHE A 239 3.10 -8.85 -6.40
N HIS A 240 3.38 -8.94 -5.10
CA HIS A 240 4.11 -10.06 -4.53
C HIS A 240 3.23 -10.84 -3.54
N VAL A 241 3.26 -12.15 -3.69
CA VAL A 241 2.60 -13.08 -2.77
C VAL A 241 3.61 -13.93 -2.02
N GLY A 242 3.33 -14.18 -0.76
CA GLY A 242 4.18 -14.97 0.12
C GLY A 242 3.78 -14.76 1.57
N GLY A 243 4.74 -14.49 2.44
CA GLY A 243 4.45 -14.23 3.84
C GLY A 243 5.47 -13.35 4.54
N VAL A 244 5.04 -12.77 5.66
CA VAL A 244 5.88 -11.98 6.56
C VAL A 244 5.84 -12.63 7.93
N PHE A 245 7.01 -12.92 8.50
CA PHE A 245 7.15 -13.46 9.85
C PHE A 245 7.88 -12.44 10.71
N SER A 246 7.30 -12.03 11.84
CA SER A 246 7.85 -10.97 12.68
C SER A 246 7.93 -11.39 14.13
N LYS A 247 8.99 -10.94 14.80
CA LYS A 247 9.16 -11.01 16.25
C LYS A 247 9.41 -9.61 16.77
N THR A 248 8.57 -9.18 17.71
CA THR A 248 8.72 -7.89 18.39
C THR A 248 9.22 -8.10 19.80
N VAL A 249 10.23 -7.34 20.19
CA VAL A 249 10.72 -7.25 21.56
C VAL A 249 10.47 -5.84 22.05
N GLU A 250 9.66 -5.70 23.08
CA GLU A 250 9.42 -4.46 23.80
C GLU A 250 10.14 -4.50 25.15
N VAL A 251 10.74 -3.37 25.53
CA VAL A 251 11.30 -3.17 26.87
C VAL A 251 10.63 -1.94 27.46
N GLU A 252 9.90 -2.12 28.56
CA GLU A 252 9.24 -1.05 29.31
C GLU A 252 9.88 -0.92 30.69
N ALA A 253 10.50 0.21 30.97
CA ALA A 253 11.11 0.54 32.24
C ALA A 253 10.13 1.29 33.16
N THR A 254 10.29 1.14 34.47
CA THR A 254 9.43 1.85 35.44
C THR A 254 9.69 3.36 35.52
N ALA A 255 10.71 3.86 34.82
CA ALA A 255 11.10 5.26 34.78
C ALA A 255 11.85 5.58 33.48
N ASP A 256 11.90 6.86 33.12
CA ASP A 256 12.71 7.33 31.99
C ASP A 256 14.20 7.06 32.20
N VAL A 257 14.82 6.46 31.20
CA VAL A 257 16.25 6.14 31.15
C VAL A 257 16.84 6.56 29.81
N ASP A 258 18.17 6.53 29.71
CA ASP A 258 18.87 6.72 28.44
C ASP A 258 18.41 5.65 27.42
N ILE A 259 18.02 6.09 26.23
CA ILE A 259 17.52 5.20 25.18
C ILE A 259 18.53 4.12 24.81
N SER A 260 19.84 4.42 24.89
CA SER A 260 20.89 3.46 24.60
C SER A 260 20.88 2.26 25.55
N THR A 261 20.40 2.45 26.78
CA THR A 261 20.22 1.36 27.76
C THR A 261 19.05 0.46 27.37
N LEU A 262 17.92 1.06 26.95
CA LEU A 262 16.75 0.32 26.46
C LEU A 262 17.06 -0.43 25.16
N VAL A 263 17.72 0.23 24.20
CA VAL A 263 18.20 -0.38 22.95
C VAL A 263 19.09 -1.57 23.26
N SER A 264 20.03 -1.46 24.20
CA SER A 264 20.94 -2.55 24.56
C SER A 264 20.20 -3.75 25.15
N ALA A 265 19.16 -3.54 25.95
CA ALA A 265 18.31 -4.60 26.48
C ALA A 265 17.47 -5.28 25.39
N CYS A 266 17.02 -4.51 24.40
CA CYS A 266 16.23 -4.97 23.27
C CYS A 266 17.09 -5.67 22.18
N ALA A 267 18.35 -5.25 22.03
CA ALA A 267 19.30 -5.75 21.03
C ALA A 267 19.93 -7.11 21.37
N ASP A 268 19.48 -7.79 22.45
CA ASP A 268 19.93 -9.14 22.77
C ASP A 268 19.71 -10.07 21.56
N PRO A 269 20.78 -10.65 20.97
CA PRO A 269 20.68 -11.51 19.79
C PRO A 269 19.77 -12.72 20.02
N THR A 270 19.65 -13.17 21.27
CA THR A 270 18.73 -14.26 21.62
C THR A 270 17.29 -13.80 21.64
N ALA A 271 17.01 -12.54 21.99
CA ALA A 271 15.65 -11.99 21.97
C ALA A 271 15.16 -11.69 20.54
N ARG A 272 16.09 -11.36 19.63
CA ARG A 272 15.81 -11.05 18.22
C ARG A 272 15.83 -12.25 17.28
N ASP A 273 16.14 -13.44 17.78
CA ASP A 273 16.05 -14.65 16.96
C ASP A 273 14.61 -14.85 16.50
N LEU A 274 14.38 -15.15 15.22
CA LEU A 274 13.03 -15.36 14.68
C LEU A 274 12.49 -16.74 15.10
N SER A 275 12.41 -17.01 16.39
CA SER A 275 11.89 -18.23 17.00
C SER A 275 11.22 -17.94 18.33
N ILE A 276 10.32 -18.82 18.77
CA ILE A 276 9.68 -18.74 20.08
C ILE A 276 10.72 -18.80 21.20
N ASN A 277 10.50 -18.00 22.24
CA ASN A 277 11.38 -18.01 23.41
C ASN A 277 11.31 -19.35 24.14
N TYR A 278 12.37 -19.67 24.89
CA TYR A 278 12.31 -20.75 25.88
C TYR A 278 11.48 -20.30 27.09
N SER A 279 10.16 -20.45 27.00
CA SER A 279 9.19 -19.99 27.99
C SER A 279 8.17 -21.08 28.36
N SER A 280 7.33 -20.79 29.34
CA SER A 280 6.21 -21.65 29.75
C SER A 280 4.90 -21.34 29.00
N PHE A 281 4.93 -20.46 28.00
CA PHE A 281 3.74 -20.04 27.26
C PHE A 281 3.52 -20.94 26.04
N ALA A 282 2.30 -21.47 25.92
CA ALA A 282 1.89 -22.27 24.78
C ALA A 282 1.72 -21.42 23.52
N TYR A 283 1.98 -22.04 22.37
CA TYR A 283 1.68 -21.48 21.07
C TYR A 283 0.18 -21.18 20.95
N GLY A 284 -0.15 -19.94 20.63
CA GLY A 284 -1.53 -19.41 20.64
C GLY A 284 -1.70 -18.13 21.45
N SER A 285 -0.91 -17.89 22.51
CA SER A 285 -0.84 -16.56 23.16
C SER A 285 0.14 -15.63 22.45
N ASN A 286 1.12 -16.20 21.74
CA ASN A 286 2.15 -15.51 20.93
C ASN A 286 2.93 -14.40 21.65
N ILE A 287 2.76 -14.24 22.96
CA ILE A 287 3.30 -13.19 23.81
C ILE A 287 3.96 -13.85 25.01
N ASP A 288 5.18 -13.43 25.32
CA ASP A 288 5.97 -13.86 26.47
C ASP A 288 6.49 -12.62 27.20
N THR A 289 6.10 -12.46 28.46
CA THR A 289 6.44 -11.30 29.27
C THR A 289 7.27 -11.73 30.48
N ARG A 290 8.39 -11.04 30.72
CA ARG A 290 9.27 -11.30 31.85
C ARG A 290 9.70 -10.01 32.54
N GLN A 291 9.80 -10.05 33.86
CA GLN A 291 10.43 -8.98 34.63
C GLN A 291 11.96 -9.13 34.61
N SER A 292 12.65 -8.00 34.47
CA SER A 292 14.10 -7.90 34.42
C SER A 292 14.56 -6.59 35.06
N THR A 293 15.87 -6.34 35.04
CA THR A 293 16.47 -5.04 35.35
C THR A 293 17.36 -4.60 34.20
N LEU A 294 17.38 -3.29 33.95
CA LEU A 294 18.28 -2.68 32.98
C LEU A 294 19.72 -2.71 33.48
N SER A 295 20.66 -2.62 32.53
CA SER A 295 22.10 -2.55 32.82
C SER A 295 22.57 -1.11 33.06
N ASP A 296 21.77 -0.31 33.76
CA ASP A 296 22.13 1.03 34.23
C ASP A 296 22.65 0.98 35.67
N ASP A 297 23.23 2.09 36.14
CA ASP A 297 23.78 2.21 37.50
C ASP A 297 22.73 1.93 38.59
N LYS A 298 21.45 2.20 38.29
CA LYS A 298 20.34 2.04 39.22
C LYS A 298 19.70 0.66 39.17
N ARG A 299 20.06 -0.20 38.21
CA ARG A 299 19.38 -1.46 37.92
C ARG A 299 17.87 -1.28 37.83
N THR A 300 17.46 -0.30 37.03
CA THR A 300 16.07 0.12 36.89
C THR A 300 15.21 -1.09 36.53
N PRO A 301 14.14 -1.40 37.29
CA PRO A 301 13.22 -2.48 36.95
C PRO A 301 12.59 -2.25 35.58
N CYS A 302 12.50 -3.32 34.80
CA CYS A 302 11.84 -3.29 33.51
C CYS A 302 11.06 -4.57 33.25
N GLU A 303 10.11 -4.48 32.33
CA GLU A 303 9.39 -5.58 31.74
C GLU A 303 9.87 -5.76 30.29
N ILE A 304 10.13 -7.00 29.91
CA ILE A 304 10.50 -7.36 28.54
C ILE A 304 9.38 -8.24 28.00
N THR A 305 8.70 -7.74 26.97
CA THR A 305 7.62 -8.45 26.29
C THR A 305 8.08 -8.84 24.90
N THR A 306 7.95 -10.12 24.56
CA THR A 306 8.24 -10.65 23.23
C THR A 306 6.94 -11.09 22.58
N SER A 307 6.66 -10.68 21.35
CA SER A 307 5.55 -11.20 20.56
C SER A 307 5.98 -11.77 19.21
N ILE A 308 5.28 -12.79 18.71
CA ILE A 308 5.46 -13.34 17.36
C ILE A 308 4.17 -13.19 16.57
N GLU A 309 4.27 -12.65 15.37
CA GLU A 309 3.14 -12.45 14.47
C GLU A 309 3.52 -12.82 13.03
N SER A 310 2.59 -13.44 12.32
CA SER A 310 2.76 -13.87 10.94
C SER A 310 1.62 -13.38 10.04
N THR A 311 1.98 -12.85 8.89
CA THR A 311 1.10 -12.75 7.72
C THR A 311 1.43 -13.94 6.82
N GLY A 312 0.66 -15.02 6.92
CA GLY A 312 1.02 -16.33 6.38
C GLY A 312 0.66 -17.47 7.33
N PRO A 313 1.27 -18.65 7.19
CA PRO A 313 1.05 -19.73 8.14
C PRO A 313 1.60 -19.34 9.51
N ASP A 314 0.88 -19.67 10.57
CA ASP A 314 1.43 -19.54 11.91
C ASP A 314 2.69 -20.42 12.01
N ALA A 315 3.72 -19.96 12.72
CA ALA A 315 4.91 -20.79 12.95
C ALA A 315 5.62 -20.46 14.25
N ALA A 316 6.27 -21.47 14.84
CA ALA A 316 7.10 -21.31 16.03
C ALA A 316 8.50 -20.74 15.73
N SER A 317 8.90 -20.75 14.47
CA SER A 317 10.17 -20.18 14.00
C SER A 317 10.08 -19.78 12.54
N TYR A 318 11.00 -18.93 12.11
CA TYR A 318 11.17 -18.57 10.71
C TYR A 318 11.44 -19.78 9.81
N THR A 319 12.22 -20.76 10.28
CA THR A 319 12.49 -21.97 9.47
C THR A 319 11.24 -22.81 9.26
N ILE A 320 10.42 -23.00 10.31
CA ILE A 320 9.12 -23.68 10.19
C ILE A 320 8.20 -22.86 9.27
N PHE A 321 8.15 -21.54 9.46
CA PHE A 321 7.36 -20.62 8.64
C PHE A 321 7.67 -20.79 7.15
N GLN A 322 8.95 -20.72 6.79
CA GLN A 322 9.40 -20.84 5.40
C GLN A 322 9.03 -22.20 4.80
N GLN A 323 9.21 -23.28 5.56
CA GLN A 323 8.86 -24.63 5.09
C GLN A 323 7.35 -24.80 4.91
N ARG A 324 6.53 -24.26 5.83
CA ARG A 324 5.06 -24.25 5.70
C ARG A 324 4.61 -23.42 4.50
N LEU A 325 5.22 -22.26 4.30
CA LEU A 325 4.92 -21.37 3.17
C LEU A 325 5.28 -22.04 1.82
N LEU A 326 6.35 -22.84 1.76
CA LEU A 326 6.70 -23.63 0.59
C LEU A 326 5.73 -24.80 0.35
N ALA A 327 5.25 -25.43 1.42
CA ALA A 327 4.37 -26.58 1.34
C ALA A 327 2.94 -26.17 0.93
N ASP A 328 2.39 -25.10 1.51
CA ASP A 328 0.98 -24.75 1.35
C ASP A 328 0.78 -23.36 0.74
N ARG A 329 0.38 -23.34 -0.54
CA ARG A 329 0.09 -22.11 -1.29
C ARG A 329 -1.16 -21.38 -0.79
N SER A 330 -2.07 -22.05 -0.09
CA SER A 330 -3.28 -21.41 0.46
C SER A 330 -2.96 -20.40 1.57
N THR A 331 -1.77 -20.53 2.16
CA THR A 331 -1.26 -19.63 3.21
C THR A 331 -0.57 -18.39 2.65
N TRP A 332 -0.55 -18.20 1.32
CA TRP A 332 0.10 -17.04 0.72
C TRP A 332 -0.79 -15.81 0.80
N HIS A 333 -0.19 -14.70 1.21
CA HIS A 333 -0.82 -13.39 1.29
C HIS A 333 -0.17 -12.40 0.33
N LEU A 334 -0.89 -11.34 -0.02
CA LEU A 334 -0.29 -10.17 -0.66
C LEU A 334 0.60 -9.46 0.36
N ILE A 335 1.91 -9.52 0.13
CA ILE A 335 2.94 -8.96 1.02
C ILE A 335 3.55 -7.67 0.47
N ASP A 336 3.39 -7.42 -0.84
CA ASP A 336 3.77 -6.15 -1.46
C ASP A 336 2.90 -5.83 -2.67
N ARG A 337 2.79 -4.53 -2.96
CA ARG A 337 1.84 -3.96 -3.92
C ARG A 337 2.52 -2.88 -4.76
N PRO A 338 2.10 -2.68 -6.01
CA PRO A 338 2.60 -1.58 -6.82
C PRO A 338 2.06 -0.24 -6.29
N THR A 339 2.77 0.85 -6.60
CA THR A 339 2.32 2.22 -6.30
C THR A 339 1.53 2.84 -7.45
N THR A 340 1.68 2.30 -8.66
CA THR A 340 0.97 2.75 -9.86
C THR A 340 -0.52 2.42 -9.74
N ARG A 341 -1.36 3.36 -10.19
CA ARG A 341 -2.82 3.31 -10.07
C ARG A 341 -3.47 3.63 -11.41
N VAL A 342 -4.63 3.03 -11.64
CA VAL A 342 -5.50 3.32 -12.78
C VAL A 342 -6.85 3.76 -12.23
N GLY A 343 -7.43 4.81 -12.81
CA GLY A 343 -8.76 5.28 -12.42
C GLY A 343 -9.81 4.27 -12.86
N VAL A 344 -10.81 3.99 -12.00
CA VAL A 344 -11.90 3.06 -12.34
C VAL A 344 -12.68 3.54 -13.57
N TRP A 345 -12.76 4.86 -13.81
CA TRP A 345 -13.34 5.42 -15.02
C TRP A 345 -12.59 5.01 -16.30
N ASP A 346 -11.28 4.77 -16.26
CA ASP A 346 -10.53 4.34 -17.45
C ASP A 346 -10.86 2.87 -17.80
N LEU A 347 -11.12 2.05 -16.78
CA LEU A 347 -11.59 0.68 -16.97
C LEU A 347 -13.03 0.63 -17.50
N LEU A 348 -13.91 1.51 -17.00
CA LEU A 348 -15.28 1.65 -17.51
C LEU A 348 -15.30 2.07 -18.98
N ASP A 349 -14.46 3.04 -19.34
CA ASP A 349 -14.28 3.50 -20.72
C ASP A 349 -13.80 2.36 -21.63
N ALA A 350 -12.79 1.60 -21.19
CA ALA A 350 -12.28 0.42 -21.90
C ALA A 350 -13.34 -0.69 -22.06
N ALA A 351 -14.28 -0.80 -21.12
CA ALA A 351 -15.42 -1.72 -21.19
C ALA A 351 -16.58 -1.21 -22.07
N GLY A 352 -16.45 -0.03 -22.69
CA GLY A 352 -17.48 0.56 -23.56
C GLY A 352 -18.57 1.34 -22.82
N LEU A 353 -18.37 1.67 -21.53
CA LEU A 353 -19.31 2.44 -20.70
C LEU A 353 -18.88 3.91 -20.58
N GLU A 354 -18.67 4.58 -21.72
CA GLU A 354 -18.13 5.95 -21.79
C GLU A 354 -18.94 6.97 -20.97
N THR A 355 -20.27 6.90 -21.02
CA THR A 355 -21.15 7.79 -20.22
C THR A 355 -20.91 7.61 -18.72
N ALA A 356 -20.86 6.36 -18.25
CA ALA A 356 -20.62 6.05 -16.85
C ALA A 356 -19.20 6.49 -16.42
N ALA A 357 -18.20 6.25 -17.27
CA ALA A 357 -16.83 6.71 -17.05
C ALA A 357 -16.76 8.23 -16.86
N ASN A 358 -17.48 9.00 -17.68
CA ASN A 358 -17.54 10.46 -17.56
C ASN A 358 -18.22 10.92 -16.26
N LEU A 359 -19.30 10.25 -15.84
CA LEU A 359 -19.98 10.53 -14.57
C LEU A 359 -19.09 10.22 -13.37
N VAL A 360 -18.45 9.05 -13.34
CA VAL A 360 -17.54 8.62 -12.27
C VAL A 360 -16.32 9.54 -12.17
N ARG A 361 -15.73 9.93 -13.30
CA ARG A 361 -14.62 10.89 -13.32
C ARG A 361 -15.02 12.25 -12.77
N SER A 362 -16.19 12.76 -13.16
CA SER A 362 -16.72 14.04 -12.67
C SER A 362 -17.03 13.99 -11.18
N ALA A 363 -17.68 12.91 -10.71
CA ALA A 363 -17.95 12.68 -9.30
C ALA A 363 -16.67 12.65 -8.45
N TRP A 364 -15.62 11.98 -8.95
CA TRP A 364 -14.33 11.95 -8.27
C TRP A 364 -13.70 13.34 -8.17
N LEU A 365 -13.67 14.12 -9.25
CA LEU A 365 -13.15 15.49 -9.25
C LEU A 365 -13.91 16.38 -8.25
N GLU A 366 -15.24 16.29 -8.19
CA GLU A 366 -16.04 17.04 -7.21
C GLU A 366 -15.73 16.65 -5.76
N LEU A 367 -15.56 15.34 -5.50
CA LEU A 367 -15.21 14.84 -4.16
C LEU A 367 -13.81 15.30 -3.74
N VAL A 368 -12.83 15.24 -4.65
CA VAL A 368 -11.47 15.71 -4.39
C VAL A 368 -11.43 17.22 -4.18
N ALA A 369 -12.14 18.00 -4.99
CA ALA A 369 -12.22 19.46 -4.83
C ALA A 369 -12.89 19.87 -3.50
N SER A 370 -13.84 19.07 -3.01
CA SER A 370 -14.51 19.28 -1.72
C SER A 370 -13.68 18.78 -0.53
N SER A 371 -12.66 17.97 -0.79
CA SER A 371 -11.79 17.39 0.21
C SER A 371 -10.67 18.36 0.62
N ARG A 372 -10.23 18.26 1.89
CA ARG A 372 -9.03 18.98 2.36
C ARG A 372 -7.74 18.18 2.13
N VAL A 373 -7.84 16.97 1.59
CA VAL A 373 -6.71 16.07 1.38
C VAL A 373 -6.05 16.39 0.05
N SER A 374 -4.92 17.10 0.11
CA SER A 374 -4.06 17.36 -1.04
C SER A 374 -2.68 16.76 -0.78
N THR A 375 -2.44 15.59 -1.36
CA THR A 375 -1.11 14.95 -1.39
C THR A 375 -0.52 15.06 -2.79
N PRO A 376 0.81 14.94 -2.96
CA PRO A 376 1.44 14.94 -4.28
C PRO A 376 0.83 13.89 -5.24
N ASP A 377 0.51 12.70 -4.73
CA ASP A 377 -0.17 11.64 -5.47
C ASP A 377 -1.54 12.07 -5.98
N VAL A 378 -2.35 12.72 -5.14
CA VAL A 378 -3.69 13.20 -5.52
C VAL A 378 -3.57 14.31 -6.55
N ALA A 379 -2.64 15.25 -6.37
CA ALA A 379 -2.38 16.31 -7.34
C ALA A 379 -1.94 15.74 -8.70
N ALA A 380 -1.08 14.72 -8.71
CA ALA A 380 -0.65 14.03 -9.93
C ALA A 380 -1.81 13.30 -10.61
N ALA A 381 -2.70 12.65 -9.85
CA ALA A 381 -3.90 12.02 -10.37
C ALA A 381 -4.86 13.05 -10.99
N VAL A 382 -5.13 14.16 -10.29
CA VAL A 382 -6.00 15.25 -10.78
C VAL A 382 -5.45 15.83 -12.09
N ARG A 383 -4.13 16.09 -12.14
CA ARG A 383 -3.45 16.53 -13.36
C ARG A 383 -3.66 15.55 -14.51
N SER A 384 -3.44 14.27 -14.27
CA SER A 384 -3.57 13.23 -15.30
C SER A 384 -4.99 13.15 -15.86
N VAL A 385 -6.01 13.26 -14.99
CA VAL A 385 -7.42 13.28 -15.37
C VAL A 385 -7.75 14.48 -16.26
N TYR A 386 -7.38 15.70 -15.84
CA TYR A 386 -7.67 16.90 -16.63
C TYR A 386 -6.92 16.92 -17.97
N VAL A 387 -5.66 16.50 -17.99
CA VAL A 387 -4.87 16.40 -19.23
C VAL A 387 -5.53 15.43 -20.20
N ALA A 388 -5.97 14.26 -19.75
CA ALA A 388 -6.69 13.30 -20.59
C ALA A 388 -8.02 13.88 -21.13
N MET A 389 -8.78 14.60 -20.29
CA MET A 389 -10.01 15.27 -20.69
C MET A 389 -9.77 16.34 -21.76
N TRP A 390 -8.76 17.20 -21.59
CA TRP A 390 -8.42 18.23 -22.57
C TRP A 390 -7.87 17.64 -23.87
N GLN A 391 -7.11 16.56 -23.79
CA GLN A 391 -6.65 15.85 -24.97
C GLN A 391 -7.82 15.33 -25.80
N ARG A 392 -8.85 14.73 -25.17
CA ARG A 392 -10.03 14.20 -25.88
C ARG A 392 -11.03 15.29 -26.32
N ASN A 393 -11.02 16.46 -25.69
CA ASN A 393 -11.98 17.52 -25.99
C ASN A 393 -11.60 18.26 -27.29
N PRO A 394 -12.38 18.16 -28.39
CA PRO A 394 -12.05 18.81 -29.66
C PRO A 394 -12.03 20.35 -29.58
N ALA A 395 -12.65 20.93 -28.54
CA ALA A 395 -12.58 22.36 -28.30
C ALA A 395 -11.19 22.81 -27.83
N PHE A 396 -10.42 21.95 -27.15
CA PHE A 396 -9.10 22.29 -26.59
C PHE A 396 -7.98 22.10 -27.62
N GLY A 397 -7.17 23.15 -27.83
CA GLY A 397 -5.96 23.05 -28.66
C GLY A 397 -6.23 22.72 -30.12
N SER A 398 -5.22 22.23 -30.84
CA SER A 398 -5.26 21.70 -32.20
C SER A 398 -4.88 20.22 -32.24
N ASP A 399 -4.94 19.60 -33.42
CA ASP A 399 -4.57 18.19 -33.64
C ASP A 399 -3.10 17.88 -33.24
N THR A 400 -2.26 18.91 -33.08
CA THR A 400 -0.89 18.74 -32.57
C THR A 400 -0.84 18.16 -31.16
N LYS A 401 -1.91 18.31 -30.38
CA LYS A 401 -2.01 17.70 -29.05
C LYS A 401 -2.04 16.17 -29.09
N ASP A 402 -2.34 15.55 -30.22
CA ASP A 402 -2.38 14.09 -30.37
C ASP A 402 -1.05 13.50 -30.88
N GLN A 403 0.02 14.32 -30.92
CA GLN A 403 1.35 13.86 -31.26
C GLN A 403 1.78 12.70 -30.35
N ASN A 404 2.15 11.56 -30.94
CA ASN A 404 2.69 10.44 -30.20
C ASN A 404 4.13 10.75 -29.73
N ILE A 405 4.39 10.57 -28.44
CA ILE A 405 5.71 10.77 -27.82
C ILE A 405 6.06 9.49 -27.10
N ALA A 406 7.14 8.83 -27.52
CA ALA A 406 7.52 7.52 -27.00
C ALA A 406 8.53 7.58 -25.83
N SER A 407 9.18 8.72 -25.62
CA SER A 407 10.22 8.87 -24.59
C SER A 407 10.30 10.28 -24.01
N ALA A 408 10.93 10.40 -22.84
CA ALA A 408 11.22 11.68 -22.18
C ALA A 408 12.06 12.62 -23.07
N ASP A 409 13.07 12.09 -23.75
CA ASP A 409 13.95 12.87 -24.64
C ASP A 409 13.17 13.43 -25.85
N GLU A 410 12.31 12.60 -26.46
CA GLU A 410 11.40 13.05 -27.51
C GLU A 410 10.42 14.11 -27.01
N ALA A 411 9.93 13.97 -25.77
CA ALA A 411 9.04 14.93 -25.14
C ALA A 411 9.71 16.30 -25.00
N THR A 412 10.92 16.34 -24.45
CA THR A 412 11.71 17.56 -24.31
C THR A 412 11.96 18.20 -25.67
N LEU A 413 12.35 17.42 -26.68
CA LEU A 413 12.60 17.93 -28.03
C LEU A 413 11.32 18.51 -28.66
N ALA A 414 10.19 17.80 -28.55
CA ALA A 414 8.91 18.23 -29.10
C ALA A 414 8.43 19.54 -28.46
N VAL A 415 8.52 19.66 -27.13
CA VAL A 415 8.19 20.89 -26.40
C VAL A 415 9.09 22.05 -26.83
N GLN A 416 10.40 21.84 -26.94
CA GLN A 416 11.34 22.87 -27.41
C GLN A 416 11.06 23.32 -28.84
N GLN A 417 10.67 22.40 -29.74
CA GLN A 417 10.29 22.73 -31.11
C GLN A 417 9.02 23.60 -31.13
N GLN A 418 8.00 23.24 -30.35
CA GLN A 418 6.77 24.02 -30.25
C GLN A 418 7.00 25.41 -29.64
N LEU A 419 7.85 25.54 -28.61
CA LEU A 419 8.22 26.83 -28.02
C LEU A 419 8.79 27.82 -29.06
N ARG A 420 9.61 27.33 -30.00
CA ARG A 420 10.16 28.18 -31.09
C ARG A 420 9.07 28.69 -32.03
N VAL A 421 8.04 27.90 -32.26
CA VAL A 421 6.89 28.28 -33.11
C VAL A 421 5.99 29.29 -32.38
N VAL A 422 5.79 29.11 -31.07
CA VAL A 422 4.93 29.95 -30.22
C VAL A 422 5.34 31.42 -30.20
N ALA A 423 6.64 31.72 -30.31
CA ALA A 423 7.12 33.10 -30.42
C ALA A 423 6.43 33.90 -31.54
N GLN A 424 6.03 33.21 -32.63
CA GLN A 424 5.44 33.82 -33.82
C GLN A 424 3.97 33.46 -34.05
N ALA A 425 3.40 32.54 -33.25
CA ALA A 425 2.09 31.94 -33.49
C ALA A 425 0.93 32.55 -32.68
N ASP A 426 -0.31 32.15 -33.00
CA ASP A 426 -1.52 32.61 -32.32
C ASP A 426 -1.71 31.99 -30.92
N GLY A 427 -2.81 32.34 -30.23
CA GLY A 427 -3.12 31.82 -28.91
C GLY A 427 -3.33 30.30 -28.86
N ARG A 428 -3.61 29.64 -29.98
CA ARG A 428 -3.85 28.19 -30.03
C ARG A 428 -2.55 27.41 -29.87
N ALA A 429 -1.47 27.87 -30.51
CA ALA A 429 -0.13 27.30 -30.30
C ALA A 429 0.32 27.36 -28.83
N LEU A 430 -0.11 28.40 -28.10
CA LEU A 430 0.18 28.54 -26.67
C LEU A 430 -0.56 27.48 -25.83
N VAL A 431 -1.82 27.19 -26.17
CA VAL A 431 -2.58 26.09 -25.55
C VAL A 431 -1.92 24.75 -25.85
N ASP A 432 -1.53 24.52 -27.10
CA ASP A 432 -0.93 23.26 -27.55
C ASP A 432 0.40 22.96 -26.85
N VAL A 433 1.33 23.93 -26.79
CA VAL A 433 2.60 23.72 -26.10
C VAL A 433 2.40 23.50 -24.60
N THR A 434 1.43 24.18 -23.99
CA THR A 434 1.13 24.03 -22.56
C THR A 434 0.55 22.66 -22.26
N LEU A 435 -0.38 22.18 -23.09
CA LEU A 435 -0.98 20.86 -22.96
C LEU A 435 0.06 19.75 -23.21
N LEU A 436 0.93 19.95 -24.21
CA LEU A 436 2.03 19.05 -24.52
C LEU A 436 3.01 18.91 -23.34
N ALA A 437 3.39 20.03 -22.72
CA ALA A 437 4.27 20.05 -21.56
C ALA A 437 3.62 19.34 -20.37
N LEU A 438 2.35 19.66 -20.04
CA LEU A 438 1.62 18.99 -18.96
C LEU A 438 1.49 17.48 -19.16
N ARG A 439 1.22 17.04 -20.39
CA ARG A 439 1.14 15.60 -20.72
C ARG A 439 2.49 14.92 -20.58
N SER A 440 3.55 15.59 -20.99
CA SER A 440 4.92 15.08 -20.88
C SER A 440 5.36 14.96 -19.42
N ASP A 441 5.01 15.95 -18.59
CA ASP A 441 5.26 15.92 -17.15
C ASP A 441 4.51 14.77 -16.48
N ALA A 442 3.24 14.55 -16.86
CA ALA A 442 2.43 13.46 -16.34
C ALA A 442 2.93 12.07 -16.79
N ALA A 443 3.34 11.91 -18.05
CA ALA A 443 3.77 10.64 -18.61
C ALA A 443 5.20 10.23 -18.21
N PHE A 444 6.10 11.20 -18.08
CA PHE A 444 7.55 10.95 -17.92
C PHE A 444 8.14 11.50 -16.62
N GLY A 445 7.34 12.13 -15.76
CA GLY A 445 7.82 12.70 -14.48
C GLY A 445 8.77 13.89 -14.68
N LEU A 446 8.57 14.67 -15.74
CA LEU A 446 9.37 15.85 -16.07
C LEU A 446 8.82 17.14 -15.43
N THR A 447 9.56 18.23 -15.59
CA THR A 447 9.19 19.59 -15.15
C THR A 447 9.06 20.57 -16.33
N LEU A 448 8.76 20.06 -17.53
CA LEU A 448 8.72 20.84 -18.76
C LEU A 448 7.69 21.96 -18.70
N THR A 449 6.57 21.78 -17.98
CA THR A 449 5.58 22.86 -17.81
C THR A 449 6.22 24.06 -17.11
N ALA A 450 6.92 23.85 -16.00
CA ALA A 450 7.59 24.92 -15.28
C ALA A 450 8.68 25.57 -16.14
N ASP A 451 9.43 24.77 -16.91
CA ASP A 451 10.47 25.27 -17.81
C ASP A 451 9.88 26.10 -18.96
N CYS A 452 8.75 25.69 -19.52
CA CYS A 452 8.00 26.49 -20.50
C CYS A 452 7.62 27.86 -19.93
N PHE A 453 7.11 27.92 -18.70
CA PHE A 453 6.72 29.20 -18.08
C PHE A 453 7.91 30.03 -17.58
N ARG A 454 9.13 29.48 -17.56
CA ARG A 454 10.39 30.23 -17.39
C ARG A 454 10.96 30.74 -18.71
N ASP A 455 10.55 30.15 -19.84
CA ASP A 455 11.04 30.51 -21.17
C ASP A 455 10.50 31.88 -21.64
N GLU A 456 11.42 32.71 -22.15
CA GLU A 456 11.09 34.08 -22.58
C GLU A 456 10.11 34.09 -23.77
N CYS A 457 10.17 33.11 -24.68
CA CYS A 457 9.28 33.04 -25.84
C CYS A 457 7.83 32.81 -25.40
N LEU A 458 7.61 31.90 -24.43
CA LEU A 458 6.27 31.64 -23.91
C LEU A 458 5.73 32.86 -23.14
N LEU A 459 6.57 33.53 -22.35
CA LEU A 459 6.18 34.72 -21.60
C LEU A 459 5.78 35.88 -22.52
N VAL A 460 6.55 36.13 -23.59
CA VAL A 460 6.23 37.16 -24.59
C VAL A 460 4.93 36.81 -25.32
N ALA A 461 4.75 35.56 -25.74
CA ALA A 461 3.53 35.11 -26.40
C ALA A 461 2.30 35.23 -25.48
N SER A 462 2.44 34.88 -24.20
CA SER A 462 1.39 34.99 -23.19
C SER A 462 0.97 36.45 -22.96
N ARG A 463 1.93 37.38 -22.87
CA ARG A 463 1.64 38.82 -22.76
C ARG A 463 0.93 39.36 -24.00
N ARG A 464 1.36 38.93 -25.19
CA ARG A 464 0.68 39.28 -26.45
C ARG A 464 -0.76 38.77 -26.45
N LEU A 465 -0.98 37.53 -26.02
CA LEU A 465 -2.30 36.93 -25.94
C LEU A 465 -3.24 37.77 -25.07
N VAL A 466 -2.79 38.13 -23.86
CA VAL A 466 -3.52 39.00 -22.92
C VAL A 466 -3.84 40.36 -23.54
N ALA A 467 -2.90 40.95 -24.30
CA ALA A 467 -3.11 42.23 -24.96
C ALA A 467 -4.08 42.16 -26.16
N THR A 468 -4.12 41.02 -26.87
CA THR A 468 -4.97 40.81 -28.05
C THR A 468 -6.38 40.29 -27.72
N ASP A 469 -6.62 39.90 -26.46
CA ASP A 469 -7.91 39.41 -25.95
C ASP A 469 -8.55 38.30 -26.81
N VAL A 470 -7.74 37.31 -27.21
CA VAL A 470 -8.25 36.13 -27.93
C VAL A 470 -9.00 35.23 -26.95
N ALA A 471 -10.30 35.52 -26.79
CA ALA A 471 -11.16 34.96 -25.75
C ALA A 471 -11.09 33.44 -25.64
N VAL A 472 -11.12 32.70 -26.76
CA VAL A 472 -11.14 31.22 -26.75
C VAL A 472 -9.87 30.62 -26.16
N ALA A 473 -8.69 31.09 -26.58
CA ALA A 473 -7.42 30.59 -26.06
C ALA A 473 -7.20 31.01 -24.60
N MET A 474 -7.62 32.23 -24.22
CA MET A 474 -7.57 32.68 -22.84
C MET A 474 -8.48 31.86 -21.93
N LEU A 475 -9.70 31.53 -22.36
CA LEU A 475 -10.62 30.66 -21.62
C LEU A 475 -10.01 29.29 -21.40
N GLN A 476 -9.43 28.67 -22.44
CA GLN A 476 -8.78 27.36 -22.33
C GLN A 476 -7.60 27.38 -21.35
N LEU A 477 -6.71 28.37 -21.46
CA LEU A 477 -5.60 28.52 -20.52
C LEU A 477 -6.09 28.86 -19.11
N GLY A 478 -7.18 29.61 -18.97
CA GLY A 478 -7.84 29.88 -17.70
C GLY A 478 -8.36 28.60 -17.04
N THR A 479 -9.05 27.74 -17.80
CA THR A 479 -9.47 26.41 -17.33
C THR A 479 -8.28 25.55 -16.91
N MET A 480 -7.21 25.52 -17.72
CA MET A 480 -5.98 24.79 -17.38
C MET A 480 -5.33 25.34 -16.11
N TYR A 481 -5.34 26.66 -15.97
CA TYR A 481 -4.77 27.37 -14.84
C TYR A 481 -5.49 27.06 -13.53
N MET A 482 -6.81 27.13 -13.54
CA MET A 482 -7.64 26.84 -12.37
C MET A 482 -7.43 25.42 -11.84
N HIS A 483 -7.38 24.44 -12.75
CA HIS A 483 -7.43 23.03 -12.37
C HIS A 483 -6.05 22.40 -12.16
N VAL A 484 -5.02 22.86 -12.88
CA VAL A 484 -3.71 22.18 -12.90
C VAL A 484 -2.54 23.17 -12.83
N LEU A 485 -2.44 24.15 -13.74
CA LEU A 485 -1.21 24.92 -13.88
C LEU A 485 -0.88 25.72 -12.63
N TYR A 486 -1.86 26.30 -11.94
CA TYR A 486 -1.58 27.05 -10.72
C TYR A 486 -0.85 26.21 -9.68
N ALA A 487 -1.31 24.99 -9.44
CA ALA A 487 -0.68 24.07 -8.48
C ALA A 487 0.72 23.64 -8.94
N VAL A 488 0.88 23.29 -10.22
CA VAL A 488 2.17 22.88 -10.80
C VAL A 488 3.20 24.01 -10.71
N LEU A 489 2.82 25.22 -11.09
CA LEU A 489 3.72 26.38 -11.06
C LEU A 489 4.08 26.79 -9.62
N ALA A 490 3.13 26.70 -8.69
CA ALA A 490 3.38 26.96 -7.27
C ALA A 490 4.37 25.94 -6.67
N GLN A 491 4.20 24.65 -6.99
CA GLN A 491 5.12 23.59 -6.55
C GLN A 491 6.55 23.84 -7.05
N GLU A 492 6.69 24.31 -8.28
CA GLU A 492 7.99 24.59 -8.92
C GLU A 492 8.49 26.02 -8.67
N SER A 493 7.85 26.77 -7.75
CA SER A 493 8.20 28.15 -7.38
C SER A 493 8.30 29.10 -8.58
N VAL A 494 7.46 28.88 -9.61
CA VAL A 494 7.38 29.76 -10.79
C VAL A 494 6.41 30.89 -10.51
N ASN A 495 6.95 32.11 -10.42
CA ASN A 495 6.15 33.32 -10.23
C ASN A 495 5.72 33.88 -11.59
N LEU A 496 4.42 33.83 -11.86
CA LEU A 496 3.86 34.47 -13.05
C LEU A 496 3.88 36.00 -12.91
N ASP A 497 4.02 36.67 -14.04
CA ASP A 497 3.79 38.11 -14.17
C ASP A 497 2.40 38.47 -13.63
N PRO A 498 2.24 39.51 -12.79
CA PRO A 498 0.96 39.84 -12.17
C PRO A 498 -0.18 40.07 -13.16
N THR A 499 0.12 40.66 -14.32
CA THR A 499 -0.88 40.91 -15.36
C THR A 499 -1.35 39.61 -16.01
N LEU A 500 -0.43 38.68 -16.27
CA LEU A 500 -0.77 37.35 -16.79
C LEU A 500 -1.55 36.54 -15.77
N HIS A 501 -1.13 36.56 -14.50
CA HIS A 501 -1.80 35.90 -13.40
C HIS A 501 -3.26 36.35 -13.26
N GLU A 502 -3.51 37.66 -13.22
CA GLU A 502 -4.86 38.22 -13.13
C GLU A 502 -5.72 37.90 -14.36
N ALA A 503 -5.11 37.91 -15.56
CA ALA A 503 -5.82 37.54 -16.79
C ALA A 503 -6.25 36.07 -16.79
N LEU A 504 -5.37 35.15 -16.37
CA LEU A 504 -5.69 33.73 -16.26
C LEU A 504 -6.74 33.46 -15.17
N GLN A 505 -6.69 34.16 -14.04
CA GLN A 505 -7.72 34.07 -12.99
C GLN A 505 -9.09 34.54 -13.48
N ARG A 506 -9.16 35.66 -14.20
CA ARG A 506 -10.44 36.14 -14.77
C ARG A 506 -10.98 35.19 -15.82
N ALA A 507 -10.12 34.68 -16.70
CA ALA A 507 -10.51 33.69 -17.70
C ALA A 507 -11.00 32.38 -17.04
N ALA A 508 -10.34 31.94 -15.97
CA ALA A 508 -10.80 30.81 -15.16
C ALA A 508 -12.20 31.02 -14.57
N GLN A 509 -12.44 32.19 -13.94
CA GLN A 509 -13.75 32.52 -13.38
C GLN A 509 -14.85 32.54 -14.45
N LEU A 510 -14.55 33.10 -15.63
CA LEU A 510 -15.48 33.13 -16.75
C LEU A 510 -15.80 31.72 -17.26
N ALA A 511 -14.78 30.87 -17.43
CA ALA A 511 -14.98 29.48 -17.83
C ALA A 511 -15.82 28.68 -16.81
N ALA A 512 -15.63 28.93 -15.51
CA ALA A 512 -16.45 28.31 -14.47
C ALA A 512 -17.92 28.74 -14.56
N LEU A 513 -18.19 30.03 -14.80
CA LEU A 513 -19.54 30.55 -14.98
C LEU A 513 -20.22 29.97 -16.24
N GLU A 514 -19.49 29.83 -17.34
CA GLU A 514 -20.00 29.18 -18.56
C GLU A 514 -20.36 27.71 -18.29
N HIS A 515 -19.53 26.99 -17.54
CA HIS A 515 -19.79 25.61 -17.16
C HIS A 515 -21.05 25.47 -16.30
N GLU A 516 -21.22 26.32 -15.28
CA GLU A 516 -22.41 26.32 -14.41
C GLU A 516 -23.68 26.74 -15.17
N ALA A 517 -23.59 27.71 -16.08
CA ALA A 517 -24.71 28.09 -16.94
C ALA A 517 -25.15 26.93 -17.87
N ASN A 518 -24.19 26.16 -18.38
CA ASN A 518 -24.47 24.97 -19.19
C ASN A 518 -25.16 23.87 -18.37
N LYS A 519 -24.77 23.65 -17.11
CA LYS A 519 -25.48 22.72 -16.20
C LYS A 519 -26.94 23.11 -15.96
N LEU A 520 -27.23 24.41 -15.84
CA LEU A 520 -28.58 24.93 -15.61
C LEU A 520 -29.48 24.84 -16.84
N THR A 521 -28.90 24.69 -18.03
CA THR A 521 -29.61 24.66 -19.32
C THR A 521 -29.72 23.26 -19.92
N ASP A 522 -29.05 22.27 -19.35
CA ASP A 522 -29.18 20.87 -19.72
C ASP A 522 -30.51 20.29 -19.17
N PRO A 523 -31.49 19.93 -20.04
CA PRO A 523 -32.80 19.46 -19.62
C PRO A 523 -32.77 18.11 -18.88
N SER A 524 -31.62 17.42 -18.82
CA SER A 524 -31.43 16.16 -18.08
C SER A 524 -31.25 16.35 -16.57
N VAL A 525 -30.95 17.57 -16.09
CA VAL A 525 -30.73 17.88 -14.65
C VAL A 525 -31.97 18.55 -14.01
N GLY A 526 -33.01 18.82 -14.80
CA GLY A 526 -34.25 19.49 -14.38
C GLY A 526 -35.26 18.57 -13.66
N GLY A 527 -34.89 18.01 -12.51
CA GLY A 527 -35.82 17.34 -11.60
C GLY A 527 -36.83 18.31 -10.97
N THR A 528 -37.99 18.45 -11.60
CA THR A 528 -39.26 18.94 -11.04
C THR A 528 -39.21 20.17 -10.11
N CYS A 529 -39.17 21.37 -10.69
CA CYS A 529 -39.72 22.55 -10.00
C CYS A 529 -41.26 22.49 -10.10
N ARG A 530 -41.91 21.76 -9.18
CA ARG A 530 -43.37 21.87 -9.01
C ARG A 530 -43.68 23.27 -8.52
N ALA A 531 -44.21 24.09 -9.42
CA ALA A 531 -44.82 25.36 -9.11
C ALA A 531 -45.83 25.19 -7.96
N TRP A 532 -45.58 25.88 -6.85
CA TRP A 532 -46.59 26.15 -5.84
C TRP A 532 -47.60 27.14 -6.45
N THR A 533 -48.67 26.62 -7.05
CA THR A 533 -49.90 27.39 -7.25
C THR A 533 -50.70 27.36 -5.96
N SER A 534 -50.95 28.54 -5.42
CA SER A 534 -51.71 28.74 -4.20
C SER A 534 -53.20 28.41 -4.35
N ALA A 535 -53.77 27.99 -3.22
CA ALA A 535 -55.13 28.18 -2.74
C ALA A 535 -56.32 27.77 -3.63
N THR A 536 -57.08 26.79 -3.13
CA THR A 536 -58.51 27.02 -2.85
C THR A 536 -59.00 26.08 -1.75
N CYS A 537 -59.48 26.68 -0.67
CA CYS A 537 -60.34 26.06 0.33
C CYS A 537 -61.64 25.54 -0.32
N HIS A 538 -62.23 24.51 0.28
CA HIS A 538 -63.65 24.08 0.38
C HIS A 538 -63.56 22.55 0.55
N GLY A 539 -64.01 21.88 1.60
CA GLY A 539 -65.11 22.14 2.53
C GLY A 539 -65.92 20.84 2.59
N ALA A 540 -65.92 20.20 3.78
CA ALA A 540 -66.76 19.11 4.31
C ALA A 540 -65.91 18.02 4.97
#